data_AF-A0A8T4TKK8-F1
#
_entry.id   AF-A0A8T4TKK8-F1
#
_cell.length_a   1.000
_cell.length_b   1.000
_cell.length_c   1.000
_cell.angle_alpha   90.00
_cell.angle_beta   90.00
_cell.angle_gamma   90.00
#
_symmetry.space_group_name_H-M   'P 1'
#
loop_
_entity.id
_entity.type
_entity.pdbx_description
1 polymer ?
#
loop_
_entity_poly.entity_id
_entity_poly.type
_entity_poly.pdbx_seq_one_letter_code
_entity_poly.pdbx_strand_id
1 'polypeptide(L)'
;MVRRRKMRVSRRAVNRPKSTGRPTQAVAIAALILNLVLPGLGTIVGGRTGEGITQLVLALVSVPLMVVIIGFPLMIGIWIWALVSSIQLIKAAE
;
A
#
# COMPACT_ATOMS: atom_id res chain seq x y z
N MET A 1 -38.33 26.57 37.82
CA MET A 1 -38.51 26.06 36.45
C MET A 1 -37.18 26.15 35.71
N VAL A 2 -36.70 25.01 35.18
CA VAL A 2 -35.65 24.81 34.14
C VAL A 2 -34.22 25.32 34.37
N ARG A 3 -33.38 24.47 34.99
CA ARG A 3 -31.91 24.50 34.79
C ARG A 3 -31.60 24.00 33.36
N ARG A 4 -31.31 24.91 32.42
CA ARG A 4 -30.81 24.56 31.08
C ARG A 4 -29.38 24.01 31.19
N ARG A 5 -29.23 22.69 31.33
CA ARG A 5 -27.97 22.00 31.03
C ARG A 5 -27.63 22.26 29.57
N LYS A 6 -26.63 23.10 29.31
CA LYS A 6 -26.01 23.18 27.98
C LYS A 6 -25.46 21.79 27.66
N MET A 7 -26.17 21.04 26.81
CA MET A 7 -25.60 19.91 26.10
C MET A 7 -24.41 20.45 25.33
N ARG A 8 -23.21 20.21 25.85
CA ARG A 8 -21.99 20.21 25.05
C ARG A 8 -22.15 19.05 24.08
N VAL A 9 -22.84 19.30 22.98
CA VAL A 9 -22.92 18.38 21.84
C VAL A 9 -21.48 18.09 21.45
N SER A 10 -21.12 16.84 21.69
CA SER A 10 -19.78 16.29 21.57
C SER A 10 -19.31 16.44 20.12
N ARG A 11 -18.63 17.55 19.82
CA ARG A 11 -17.92 17.79 18.54
C ARG A 11 -16.74 16.83 18.31
N ARG A 12 -16.60 15.77 19.12
CA ARG A 12 -15.45 14.85 19.09
C ARG A 12 -15.54 13.74 18.04
N ALA A 13 -16.69 13.51 17.42
CA ALA A 13 -16.85 12.39 16.49
C ALA A 13 -16.45 12.70 15.03
N VAL A 14 -16.27 13.97 14.66
CA VAL A 14 -16.02 14.37 13.25
C VAL A 14 -14.54 14.36 12.87
N ASN A 15 -13.63 14.50 13.84
CA ASN A 15 -12.19 14.43 13.62
C ASN A 15 -11.65 13.05 13.97
N ARG A 16 -12.07 12.00 13.23
CA ARG A 16 -11.18 10.84 13.09
C ARG A 16 -10.09 11.27 12.11
N PRO A 17 -8.84 11.48 12.54
CA PRO A 17 -7.77 11.52 11.56
C PRO A 17 -7.86 10.20 10.80
N LYS A 18 -8.01 10.25 9.47
CA LYS A 18 -7.66 9.10 8.63
C LYS A 18 -6.28 8.71 9.10
N SER A 19 -6.13 7.52 9.68
CA SER A 19 -4.83 7.04 10.12
C SER A 19 -4.00 6.76 8.86
N THR A 20 -3.49 7.81 8.24
CA THR A 20 -2.29 7.78 7.41
C THR A 20 -1.07 7.68 8.34
N GLY A 21 -1.20 6.86 9.38
CA GLY A 21 -0.13 6.54 10.30
C GLY A 21 0.80 5.59 9.58
N ARG A 22 2.10 5.75 9.84
CA ARG A 22 3.16 4.90 9.31
C ARG A 22 2.71 3.43 9.31
N PRO A 23 2.99 2.67 8.23
CA PRO A 23 2.62 1.28 8.17
C PRO A 23 3.17 0.59 9.42
N THR A 24 2.32 -0.13 10.15
CA THR A 24 2.79 -0.92 11.29
C THR A 24 3.71 -2.01 10.76
N GLN A 25 4.65 -2.48 11.58
CA GLN A 25 5.59 -3.54 11.18
C GLN A 25 4.86 -4.77 10.61
N ALA A 26 3.72 -5.14 11.19
CA ALA A 26 2.86 -6.21 10.69
C ALA A 26 2.33 -5.94 9.26
N VAL A 27 1.88 -4.72 8.97
CA VAL A 27 1.42 -4.32 7.63
C VAL A 27 2.57 -4.30 6.63
N ALA A 28 3.75 -3.87 7.04
CA ALA A 28 4.94 -3.85 6.19
C ALA A 28 5.42 -5.27 5.83
N ILE A 29 5.39 -6.20 6.78
CA ILE A 29 5.68 -7.62 6.53
C ILE A 29 4.61 -8.24 5.62
N ALA A 30 3.33 -7.96 5.88
CA ALA A 30 2.24 -8.42 5.01
C ALA A 30 2.39 -7.89 3.57
N ALA A 31 2.80 -6.63 3.41
CA ALA A 31 3.10 -6.03 2.11
C ALA A 31 4.26 -6.73 1.39
N LEU A 32 5.30 -7.17 2.10
CA LEU A 32 6.38 -7.96 1.51
C LEU A 32 5.89 -9.31 0.98
N ILE A 33 5.15 -10.05 1.82
CA ILE A 33 4.60 -11.36 1.45
C ILE A 33 3.66 -11.22 0.25
N LEU A 34 2.82 -10.19 0.24
CA LEU A 34 1.87 -9.96 -0.82
C LEU A 34 2.55 -9.59 -2.15
N ASN A 35 3.61 -8.77 -2.11
CA ASN A 35 4.42 -8.46 -3.29
C ASN A 35 5.23 -9.67 -3.80
N LEU A 36 5.56 -10.63 -2.93
CA LEU A 36 6.17 -11.89 -3.34
C LEU A 36 5.20 -12.74 -4.18
N VAL A 37 3.90 -12.72 -3.88
CA VAL A 37 2.91 -13.45 -4.70
C VAL A 37 2.55 -12.68 -5.96
N LEU A 38 2.28 -11.38 -5.82
CA LEU A 38 1.86 -10.53 -6.93
C LEU A 38 2.45 -9.12 -6.77
N PRO A 39 3.34 -8.68 -7.69
CA PRO A 39 3.98 -7.38 -7.57
C PRO A 39 2.95 -6.25 -7.69
N GLY A 40 2.94 -5.35 -6.70
CA GLY A 40 2.07 -4.16 -6.66
C GLY A 40 0.94 -4.24 -5.65
N LEU A 41 0.44 -5.44 -5.31
CA LEU A 41 -0.60 -5.58 -4.28
C LEU A 41 -0.10 -5.19 -2.88
N GLY A 42 1.09 -5.65 -2.51
CA GLY A 42 1.71 -5.31 -1.23
C GLY A 42 1.99 -3.82 -1.10
N THR A 43 2.42 -3.18 -2.19
CA THR A 43 2.68 -1.75 -2.25
C THR A 43 1.39 -0.92 -2.06
N ILE A 44 0.26 -1.39 -2.60
CA ILE A 44 -1.06 -0.77 -2.35
C ILE A 44 -1.46 -0.91 -0.88
N VAL A 45 -1.33 -2.10 -0.30
CA VAL A 45 -1.66 -2.34 1.12
C VAL A 45 -0.78 -1.53 2.06
N GLY A 46 0.49 -1.31 1.69
CA GLY A 46 1.41 -0.42 2.41
C GLY A 46 1.10 1.07 2.29
N GLY A 47 0.02 1.46 1.61
CA GLY A 47 -0.41 2.86 1.46
C GLY A 47 0.24 3.62 0.31
N ARG A 48 1.09 2.96 -0.50
CA ARG A 48 1.72 3.55 -1.70
C ARG A 48 0.95 3.18 -2.96
N THR A 49 -0.33 3.56 -3.01
CA THR A 49 -1.27 3.13 -4.05
C THR A 49 -0.82 3.50 -5.46
N GLY A 50 -0.24 4.67 -5.68
CA GLY A 50 0.24 5.08 -7.02
C GLY A 50 1.39 4.20 -7.55
N GLU A 51 2.38 3.90 -6.70
CA GLU A 51 3.48 2.98 -7.05
C GLU A 51 2.93 1.57 -7.30
N GLY A 52 2.05 1.08 -6.43
CA GLY A 52 1.50 -0.27 -6.54
C GLY A 52 0.60 -0.47 -7.76
N ILE A 53 -0.22 0.51 -8.13
CA ILE A 53 -0.99 0.45 -9.39
C ILE A 53 -0.03 0.40 -10.59
N THR A 54 1.04 1.20 -10.57
CA THR A 54 2.03 1.21 -11.67
C THR A 54 2.69 -0.16 -11.81
N GLN A 55 3.07 -0.79 -10.68
CA GLN A 55 3.62 -2.15 -10.64
C GLN A 55 2.63 -3.20 -11.18
N LEU A 56 1.34 -3.12 -10.82
CA LEU A 56 0.30 -4.00 -11.34
C LEU A 56 0.10 -3.86 -12.85
N VAL A 57 0.01 -2.61 -13.34
CA VAL A 57 -0.20 -2.33 -14.76
C VAL A 57 1.00 -2.79 -15.57
N LEU A 58 2.22 -2.50 -15.11
CA LEU A 58 3.44 -2.98 -15.76
C LEU A 58 3.54 -4.51 -15.74
N ALA A 59 3.14 -5.17 -14.64
CA ALA A 59 3.09 -6.63 -14.57
C ALA A 59 2.04 -7.22 -15.53
N LEU A 60 0.89 -6.55 -15.70
CA LEU A 60 -0.11 -6.98 -16.67
C LEU A 60 0.36 -6.79 -18.12
N VAL A 61 1.06 -5.67 -18.40
CA VAL A 61 1.65 -5.37 -19.72
C VAL A 61 2.84 -6.28 -20.02
N SER A 62 3.58 -6.76 -19.01
CA SER A 62 4.70 -7.67 -19.24
C SER A 62 4.23 -9.06 -19.71
N VAL A 63 3.01 -9.50 -19.37
CA VAL A 63 2.42 -10.78 -19.82
C VAL A 63 2.38 -10.91 -21.35
N PRO A 64 1.74 -10.01 -22.13
CA PRO A 64 1.78 -10.10 -23.59
C PRO A 64 3.19 -9.88 -24.15
N LEU A 65 4.03 -9.09 -23.47
CA LEU A 65 5.44 -8.91 -23.86
C LEU A 65 6.30 -10.18 -23.67
N MET A 66 5.85 -11.17 -22.89
CA MET A 66 6.55 -12.46 -22.74
C MET A 66 6.68 -13.20 -24.09
N VAL A 67 5.73 -12.99 -25.00
CA VAL A 67 5.76 -13.56 -26.36
C VAL A 67 7.00 -13.11 -27.14
N VAL A 68 7.50 -11.91 -26.84
CA VAL A 68 8.68 -11.30 -27.48
C VAL A 68 9.95 -11.54 -26.64
N ILE A 69 9.94 -12.44 -25.65
CA ILE A 69 11.01 -12.74 -24.68
C ILE A 69 11.34 -11.56 -23.74
N ILE A 70 11.19 -10.31 -24.18
CA ILE A 70 11.44 -9.06 -23.42
C ILE A 70 10.54 -8.96 -22.18
N GLY A 71 9.37 -9.60 -22.18
CA GLY A 71 8.50 -9.64 -21.00
C GLY A 71 9.18 -10.28 -19.78
N PHE A 72 10.04 -11.28 -19.97
CA PHE A 72 10.68 -12.00 -18.86
C PHE A 72 11.58 -11.10 -18.02
N PRO A 73 12.60 -10.42 -18.59
CA PRO A 73 13.42 -9.49 -17.83
C PRO A 73 12.62 -8.31 -17.28
N LEU A 74 11.59 -7.84 -18.01
CA LEU A 74 10.72 -6.78 -17.54
C LEU A 74 9.96 -7.20 -16.26
N MET A 75 9.34 -8.38 -16.26
CA MET A 75 8.61 -8.92 -15.11
C MET A 75 9.52 -9.11 -13.89
N ILE A 76 10.73 -9.66 -14.09
CA ILE A 76 11.71 -9.82 -13.02
C ILE A 76 12.08 -8.44 -12.43
N GLY A 77 12.32 -7.44 -13.28
CA GLY A 77 12.60 -6.08 -12.84
C GLY A 77 11.47 -5.45 -12.01
N ILE A 78 10.22 -5.61 -12.47
CA ILE A 78 9.02 -5.14 -11.74
C ILE A 78 8.90 -5.86 -10.39
N TRP A 79 9.20 -7.15 -10.33
CA TRP A 79 9.11 -7.94 -9.10
C TRP A 79 10.16 -7.52 -8.08
N ILE A 80 11.40 -7.33 -8.51
CA ILE A 80 12.47 -6.78 -7.67
C ILE A 80 12.08 -5.40 -7.16
N TRP A 81 11.53 -4.54 -8.03
CA TRP A 81 11.06 -3.21 -7.62
C TRP A 81 9.96 -3.30 -6.55
N ALA A 82 8.99 -4.20 -6.70
CA ALA A 82 7.94 -4.41 -5.70
C ALA A 82 8.50 -4.87 -4.34
N LEU A 83 9.51 -5.75 -4.33
CA LEU A 83 10.20 -6.15 -3.09
C LEU A 83 10.93 -4.97 -2.44
N VAL A 84 11.63 -4.16 -3.23
CA VAL A 84 12.30 -2.94 -2.72
C VAL A 84 11.29 -1.97 -2.12
N SER A 85 10.12 -1.76 -2.75
CA SER A 85 9.05 -0.94 -2.19
C SER A 85 8.58 -1.47 -0.82
N SER A 86 8.42 -2.79 -0.66
CA SER A 86 8.08 -3.39 0.63
C SER A 86 9.18 -3.25 1.68
N ILE A 87 10.45 -3.38 1.30
CA ILE A 87 11.58 -3.17 2.21
C ILE A 87 11.62 -1.71 2.70
N GLN A 88 11.34 -0.74 1.82
CA GLN A 88 11.22 0.66 2.22
C GLN A 88 10.06 0.90 3.20
N LEU A 89 8.97 0.15 3.06
CA LEU A 89 7.86 0.18 4.00
C LEU A 89 8.25 -0.38 5.38
N ILE A 90 9.03 -1.47 5.41
CA ILE A 90 9.54 -2.05 6.67
C ILE A 90 10.47 -1.06 7.37
N LYS A 91 11.41 -0.46 6.64
CA LYS A 91 12.33 0.56 7.20
C LYS A 91 11.61 1.81 7.71
N ALA A 92 10.42 2.12 7.18
CA ALA A 92 9.60 3.23 7.66
C ALA A 92 8.72 2.86 8.86
N ALA A 93 8.60 1.56 9.16
CA ALA A 93 7.83 1.00 10.26
C ALA A 93 8.66 0.75 11.52
N GLU A 94 10.00 0.72 11.38
CA GLU A 94 10.99 0.79 12.46
C GLU A 94 11.07 2.22 13.04
#